data_AF-A0A515ENT6-F1
#
_entry.id   AF-A0A515ENT6-F1
#
_cell.length_a   1.000
_cell.length_b   1.000
_cell.length_c   1.000
_cell.angle_alpha   90.00
_cell.angle_beta   90.00
_cell.angle_gamma   90.00
#
_symmetry.space_group_name_H-M   'P 1'
#
loop_
_entity.id
_entity.type
_entity.pdbx_description
1 polymer ?
#
loop_
_entity_poly.entity_id
_entity_poly.type
_entity_poly.pdbx_seq_one_letter_code
_entity_poly.pdbx_strand_id
1 'polypeptide(L)'
;MTYFAKKCLVAMALSAAGLTAIAQDSRIAYVNTQRITTESAPAKTAQAKLEQEFSKRQKDLVDLQASLKALSDKFERDAPTLNETQRVGRQKEFADQNRDLQRKQREFQEDLNGRRNEELQQVLDKANKAVKQVADTEKYDLVIQEVVYSNTKHDITDRVLKILNTNVK
;
A
#
# COMPACT_ATOMS: atom_id res chain seq x y z
N MET A 1 -50.34 55.24 23.91
CA MET A 1 -49.15 55.36 23.02
C MET A 1 -47.86 54.79 23.61
N THR A 2 -47.64 54.79 24.93
CA THR A 2 -46.37 54.30 25.55
C THR A 2 -46.23 52.77 25.64
N TYR A 3 -47.34 52.02 25.72
CA TYR A 3 -47.32 50.54 25.76
C TYR A 3 -47.00 49.89 24.41
N PHE A 4 -47.36 50.54 23.31
CA PHE A 4 -47.09 50.03 21.96
C PHE A 4 -45.60 50.15 21.60
N ALA A 5 -44.99 51.28 21.97
CA ALA A 5 -43.55 51.49 21.85
C ALA A 5 -42.72 50.49 22.69
N LYS A 6 -43.17 50.16 23.90
CA LYS A 6 -42.51 49.15 24.76
C LYS A 6 -42.62 47.73 24.18
N LYS A 7 -43.75 47.37 23.58
CA LYS A 7 -43.93 46.06 22.91
C LYS A 7 -43.08 45.92 21.64
N CYS A 8 -42.91 47.00 20.87
CA CYS A 8 -42.00 47.04 19.72
C CYS A 8 -40.53 46.89 20.13
N LEU A 9 -40.10 47.50 21.25
CA LEU A 9 -38.73 47.37 21.75
C LEU A 9 -38.40 45.95 22.23
N VAL A 10 -39.33 45.25 22.86
CA VAL A 10 -39.14 43.84 23.29
C VAL A 10 -39.10 42.90 22.08
N ALA A 11 -39.92 43.14 21.05
CA ALA A 11 -39.90 42.36 19.81
C ALA A 11 -38.60 42.57 18.99
N MET A 12 -38.01 43.78 19.07
CA MET A 12 -36.73 44.09 18.41
C MET A 12 -35.51 43.52 19.17
N ALA A 13 -35.60 43.39 20.49
CA ALA A 13 -34.57 42.72 21.30
C ALA A 13 -34.57 41.18 21.12
N LEU A 14 -35.74 40.55 20.93
CA LEU A 14 -35.81 39.10 20.69
C LEU A 14 -35.36 38.69 19.27
N SER A 15 -35.41 39.59 18.29
CA SER A 15 -34.96 39.33 16.91
C SER A 15 -33.44 39.48 16.74
N ALA A 16 -32.74 40.11 17.69
CA ALA A 16 -31.27 40.20 17.70
C ALA A 16 -30.58 38.94 18.27
N ALA A 17 -31.30 38.04 18.93
CA ALA A 17 -30.74 36.82 19.54
C ALA A 17 -30.67 35.62 18.59
N GLY A 18 -31.17 35.73 17.35
CA GLY A 18 -31.45 34.58 16.47
C GLY A 18 -30.42 34.23 15.39
N LEU A 19 -29.27 34.91 15.27
CA LEU A 19 -28.44 34.78 14.05
C LEU A 19 -26.93 34.65 14.27
N THR A 20 -26.47 34.05 15.37
CA THR A 20 -25.16 33.40 15.36
C THR A 20 -25.34 31.92 15.05
N ALA A 21 -25.64 31.61 13.78
CA ALA A 21 -25.30 30.30 13.27
C ALA A 21 -23.77 30.21 13.29
N ILE A 22 -23.20 29.78 14.42
CA ILE A 22 -21.81 29.37 14.48
C ILE A 22 -21.77 28.13 13.59
N ALA A 23 -21.37 28.31 12.34
CA ALA A 23 -20.97 27.20 11.50
C ALA A 23 -19.92 26.44 12.32
N GLN A 24 -20.27 25.23 12.77
CA GLN A 24 -19.30 24.31 13.34
C GLN A 24 -18.31 24.03 12.23
N ASP A 25 -17.16 24.72 12.29
CA ASP A 25 -16.09 24.62 11.32
C ASP A 25 -15.52 23.20 11.44
N SER A 26 -16.14 22.27 10.71
CA SER A 26 -15.81 20.86 10.76
C SER A 26 -14.41 20.71 10.23
N ARG A 27 -13.48 20.27 11.08
CA ARG A 27 -12.07 20.17 10.72
C ARG A 27 -11.87 18.88 9.96
N ILE A 28 -11.89 19.00 8.64
CA ILE A 28 -11.66 17.88 7.71
C ILE A 28 -10.20 17.92 7.24
N ALA A 29 -9.57 16.75 7.30
CA ALA A 29 -8.24 16.49 6.78
C ALA A 29 -8.28 15.44 5.65
N TYR A 30 -7.26 15.48 4.82
CA TYR A 30 -6.98 14.55 3.74
C TYR A 30 -5.63 13.89 3.96
N VAL A 31 -5.53 12.61 3.62
CA VAL A 31 -4.26 11.89 3.63
C VAL A 31 -4.10 11.06 2.36
N ASN A 32 -2.91 11.09 1.79
CA ASN A 32 -2.55 10.28 0.63
C ASN A 32 -1.98 8.93 1.11
N THR A 33 -2.83 7.90 1.11
CA THR A 33 -2.45 6.55 1.53
C THR A 33 -1.36 5.96 0.64
N GLN A 34 -1.41 6.18 -0.68
CA GLN A 34 -0.40 5.67 -1.62
C GLN A 34 1.01 6.19 -1.26
N ARG A 35 1.14 7.51 -1.01
CA ARG A 35 2.39 8.12 -0.54
C ARG A 35 2.84 7.52 0.78
N ILE A 36 1.93 7.32 1.74
CA ILE A 36 2.29 6.70 3.03
C ILE A 36 2.82 5.26 2.83
N THR A 37 2.15 4.44 2.02
CA THR A 37 2.54 3.05 1.80
C THR A 37 3.77 2.88 0.90
N THR A 38 4.32 3.97 0.35
CA THR A 38 5.49 3.94 -0.55
C THR A 38 6.68 4.73 -0.01
N GLU A 39 6.45 5.90 0.57
CA GLU A 39 7.50 6.82 1.01
C GLU A 39 7.90 6.61 2.48
N SER A 40 7.00 6.05 3.31
CA SER A 40 7.25 5.91 4.75
C SER A 40 8.39 4.94 5.05
N ALA A 41 9.11 5.19 6.13
CA ALA A 41 10.20 4.32 6.55
C ALA A 41 9.74 2.89 6.88
N PRO A 42 8.58 2.63 7.54
CA PRO A 42 8.03 1.29 7.66
C PRO A 42 7.80 0.58 6.33
N ALA A 43 7.32 1.29 5.30
CA ALA A 43 7.14 0.73 3.96
C ALA A 43 8.47 0.35 3.32
N LYS A 44 9.48 1.22 3.42
CA LYS A 44 10.84 0.94 2.92
C LYS A 44 11.47 -0.25 3.63
N THR A 45 11.30 -0.36 4.95
CA THR A 45 11.77 -1.51 5.74
C THR A 45 11.07 -2.80 5.32
N ALA A 46 9.75 -2.77 5.15
CA ALA A 46 8.98 -3.92 4.64
C ALA A 46 9.50 -4.38 3.27
N GLN A 47 9.71 -3.44 2.35
CA GLN A 47 10.24 -3.73 1.02
C GLN A 47 11.63 -4.38 1.08
N ALA A 48 12.54 -3.84 1.89
CA ALA A 48 13.89 -4.39 2.05
C ALA A 48 13.86 -5.80 2.67
N LYS A 49 12.96 -6.04 3.63
CA LYS A 49 12.77 -7.38 4.22
C LYS A 49 12.28 -8.39 3.19
N LEU A 50 11.27 -8.05 2.40
CA LEU A 50 10.75 -8.91 1.34
C LEU A 50 11.84 -9.20 0.30
N GLU A 51 12.61 -8.20 -0.11
CA GLU A 51 13.73 -8.40 -1.03
C GLU A 51 14.77 -9.36 -0.45
N GLN A 52 15.17 -9.16 0.81
CA GLN A 52 16.13 -10.04 1.48
C GLN A 52 15.60 -11.48 1.58
N GLU A 53 14.35 -11.67 2.01
CA GLU A 53 13.72 -12.96 2.21
C GLU A 53 13.57 -13.76 0.90
N PHE A 54 13.24 -13.08 -0.21
CA PHE A 54 12.91 -13.72 -1.48
C PHE A 54 14.03 -13.69 -2.53
N SER A 55 15.08 -12.89 -2.35
CA SER A 55 16.20 -12.73 -3.31
C SER A 55 16.80 -14.06 -3.76
N LYS A 56 17.07 -14.98 -2.82
CA LYS A 56 17.65 -16.29 -3.13
C LYS A 56 16.71 -17.14 -3.97
N ARG A 57 15.43 -17.24 -3.59
CA ARG A 57 14.43 -18.03 -4.33
C ARG A 57 14.19 -17.46 -5.73
N GLN A 58 14.17 -16.12 -5.84
CA GLN A 58 14.07 -15.45 -7.13
C GLN A 58 15.27 -15.80 -8.03
N LYS A 59 16.48 -15.80 -7.46
CA LYS A 59 17.68 -16.21 -8.19
C LYS A 59 17.61 -17.67 -8.63
N ASP A 60 17.21 -18.58 -7.75
CA ASP A 60 17.08 -20.01 -8.06
C ASP A 60 16.08 -20.24 -9.22
N LEU A 61 14.98 -19.49 -9.27
CA LEU A 61 14.02 -19.53 -10.37
C LEU A 61 14.62 -19.05 -11.70
N VAL A 62 15.38 -17.95 -11.68
CA VAL A 62 16.07 -17.41 -12.87
C VAL A 62 17.12 -18.42 -13.38
N ASP A 63 17.90 -19.00 -12.47
CA ASP A 63 18.94 -19.97 -12.81
C ASP A 63 18.32 -21.26 -13.39
N LEU A 64 17.18 -21.72 -12.85
CA LEU A 64 16.44 -22.88 -13.39
C LEU A 64 15.83 -22.58 -14.77
N GLN A 65 15.26 -21.39 -14.97
CA GLN A 65 14.76 -20.93 -16.27
C GLN A 65 15.87 -20.90 -17.33
N ALA A 66 17.05 -20.39 -16.95
CA ALA A 66 18.21 -20.36 -17.83
C ALA A 66 18.74 -21.76 -18.16
N SER A 67 18.74 -22.67 -17.18
CA SER A 67 19.13 -24.07 -17.37
C SER A 67 18.20 -24.80 -18.36
N LEU A 68 16.88 -24.63 -18.23
CA LEU A 68 15.89 -25.18 -19.15
C LEU A 68 16.09 -24.66 -20.58
N LYS A 69 16.36 -23.36 -20.73
CA LYS A 69 16.69 -22.78 -22.04
C LYS A 69 17.96 -23.41 -22.62
N ALA A 70 19.02 -23.55 -21.82
CA ALA A 70 20.26 -24.16 -22.27
C ALA A 70 20.09 -25.64 -22.66
N LEU A 71 19.23 -26.39 -21.95
CA LEU A 71 18.88 -27.76 -22.31
C LEU A 71 18.12 -27.83 -23.63
N SER A 72 17.16 -26.92 -23.85
CA SER A 72 16.43 -26.83 -25.13
C SER A 72 17.38 -26.52 -26.28
N ASP A 73 18.18 -25.47 -26.15
CA ASP A 73 19.13 -25.03 -27.18
C ASP A 73 20.16 -26.15 -27.47
N LYS A 74 20.59 -26.90 -26.44
CA LYS A 74 21.49 -28.04 -26.63
C LYS A 74 20.79 -29.22 -27.33
N PHE A 75 19.56 -29.53 -26.94
CA PHE A 75 18.80 -30.61 -27.55
C PHE A 75 18.59 -30.36 -29.05
N GLU A 76 18.26 -29.13 -29.44
CA GLU A 76 18.09 -28.75 -30.85
C GLU A 76 19.37 -28.93 -31.67
N ARG A 77 20.52 -28.52 -31.12
CA ARG A 77 21.82 -28.70 -31.80
C ARG A 77 22.23 -30.16 -31.91
N ASP A 78 22.06 -30.93 -30.84
CA ASP A 78 22.53 -32.31 -30.77
C ASP A 78 21.56 -33.28 -31.46
N ALA A 79 20.30 -32.87 -31.68
CA ALA A 79 19.19 -33.70 -32.20
C ALA A 79 19.55 -34.61 -33.41
N PRO A 80 20.33 -34.18 -34.42
CA PRO A 80 20.70 -35.03 -35.55
C PRO A 80 21.59 -36.21 -35.18
N THR A 81 22.30 -36.12 -34.05
CA THR A 81 23.29 -37.12 -33.59
C THR A 81 22.75 -38.04 -32.49
N LEU A 82 21.60 -37.70 -31.91
CA LEU A 82 21.01 -38.46 -30.81
C LEU A 82 20.29 -39.72 -31.31
N ASN A 83 20.55 -40.84 -30.64
CA ASN A 83 19.71 -42.03 -30.77
C ASN A 83 18.39 -41.87 -30.00
N GLU A 84 17.46 -42.80 -30.21
CA GLU A 84 16.11 -42.70 -29.64
C GLU A 84 16.11 -42.68 -28.10
N THR A 85 16.89 -43.55 -27.47
CA THR A 85 17.03 -43.60 -26.01
C THR A 85 17.55 -42.28 -25.45
N GLN A 86 18.54 -41.67 -26.10
CA GLN A 86 19.08 -40.37 -25.70
C GLN A 86 18.06 -39.25 -25.89
N ARG A 87 17.29 -39.25 -26.99
CA ARG A 87 16.22 -38.27 -27.21
C ARG A 87 15.16 -38.33 -26.12
N VAL A 88 14.63 -39.52 -25.84
CA VAL A 88 13.61 -39.73 -24.81
C VAL A 88 14.15 -39.31 -23.43
N GLY A 89 15.41 -39.64 -23.12
CA GLY A 89 16.05 -39.22 -21.88
C GLY A 89 16.11 -37.69 -21.71
N ARG A 90 16.50 -36.96 -22.78
CA ARG A 90 16.56 -35.49 -22.78
C ARG A 90 15.18 -34.84 -22.69
N GLN A 91 14.20 -35.37 -23.40
CA GLN A 91 12.81 -34.89 -23.33
C GLN A 91 12.23 -35.09 -21.93
N LYS A 92 12.54 -36.22 -21.30
CA LYS A 92 12.13 -36.49 -19.92
C LYS A 92 12.79 -35.54 -18.93
N GLU A 93 14.11 -35.34 -19.04
CA GLU A 93 14.86 -34.38 -18.21
C GLU A 93 14.26 -32.97 -18.31
N PHE A 94 13.99 -32.50 -19.54
CA PHE A 94 13.35 -31.22 -19.78
C PHE A 94 11.94 -31.14 -19.16
N ALA A 95 11.11 -32.18 -19.35
CA ALA A 95 9.76 -32.22 -18.81
C ALA A 95 9.75 -32.20 -17.27
N ASP A 96 10.66 -32.95 -16.65
CA ASP A 96 10.79 -33.03 -15.19
C ASP A 96 11.24 -31.68 -14.59
N GLN A 97 12.24 -31.03 -15.20
CA GLN A 97 12.70 -29.69 -14.78
C GLN A 97 11.65 -28.60 -15.03
N ASN A 98 10.94 -28.65 -16.17
CA ASN A 98 9.89 -27.68 -16.48
C ASN A 98 8.72 -27.77 -15.48
N ARG A 99 8.35 -28.99 -15.07
CA ARG A 99 7.35 -29.20 -14.02
C ARG A 99 7.82 -28.66 -12.66
N ASP A 100 9.08 -28.85 -12.31
CA ASP A 100 9.67 -28.29 -11.09
C ASP A 100 9.67 -26.75 -11.11
N LEU A 101 10.08 -26.14 -12.24
CA LEU A 101 10.05 -24.68 -12.41
C LEU A 101 8.64 -24.14 -12.20
N GLN A 102 7.64 -24.71 -12.87
CA GLN A 102 6.25 -24.27 -12.74
C GLN A 102 5.73 -24.40 -11.30
N ARG A 103 6.11 -25.47 -10.59
CA ARG A 103 5.76 -25.64 -9.18
C ARG A 103 6.40 -24.56 -8.31
N LYS A 104 7.73 -24.39 -8.41
CA LYS A 104 8.48 -23.41 -7.63
C LYS A 104 8.03 -21.97 -7.92
N GLN A 105 7.65 -21.67 -9.16
CA GLN A 105 7.11 -20.36 -9.55
C GLN A 105 5.78 -20.06 -8.86
N ARG A 106 4.86 -21.04 -8.82
CA ARG A 106 3.58 -20.88 -8.11
C ARG A 106 3.80 -20.68 -6.61
N GLU A 107 4.57 -21.55 -5.98
CA GLU A 107 4.91 -21.46 -4.55
C GLU A 107 5.57 -20.12 -4.22
N PHE A 108 6.53 -19.66 -5.05
CA PHE A 108 7.16 -18.37 -4.89
C PHE A 108 6.17 -17.21 -4.96
N GLN A 109 5.27 -17.21 -5.95
CA GLN A 109 4.30 -16.14 -6.13
C GLN A 109 3.26 -16.11 -5.01
N GLU A 110 2.80 -17.27 -4.56
CA GLU A 110 1.87 -17.42 -3.44
C GLU A 110 2.49 -16.89 -2.15
N ASP A 111 3.70 -17.36 -1.82
CA ASP A 111 4.42 -16.93 -0.63
C ASP A 111 4.75 -15.43 -0.67
N LEU A 112 5.25 -14.93 -1.81
CA LEU A 112 5.58 -13.51 -1.97
C LEU A 112 4.34 -12.63 -1.81
N ASN A 113 3.21 -13.03 -2.39
CA ASN A 113 1.96 -12.30 -2.24
C ASN A 113 1.45 -12.33 -0.79
N GLY A 114 1.52 -13.49 -0.12
CA GLY A 114 1.16 -13.63 1.29
C GLY A 114 1.98 -12.70 2.17
N ARG A 115 3.31 -12.79 2.07
CA ARG A 115 4.24 -11.95 2.84
C ARG A 115 4.11 -10.47 2.52
N ARG A 116 3.90 -10.11 1.25
CA ARG A 116 3.64 -8.72 0.85
C ARG A 116 2.37 -8.16 1.50
N ASN A 117 1.30 -8.94 1.55
CA ASN A 117 0.04 -8.53 2.18
C ASN A 117 0.20 -8.38 3.69
N GLU A 118 0.91 -9.30 4.34
CA GLU A 118 1.23 -9.21 5.78
C GLU A 118 2.02 -7.95 6.12
N GLU A 119 3.09 -7.67 5.38
CA GLU A 119 3.92 -6.50 5.61
C GLU A 119 3.15 -5.20 5.28
N LEU A 120 2.33 -5.19 4.22
CA LEU A 120 1.47 -4.06 3.90
C LEU A 120 0.46 -3.78 5.02
N GLN A 121 -0.15 -4.82 5.59
CA GLN A 121 -1.08 -4.65 6.70
C GLN A 121 -0.38 -4.02 7.92
N GLN A 122 0.84 -4.46 8.23
CA GLN A 122 1.64 -3.85 9.31
C GLN A 122 1.96 -2.37 9.05
N VAL A 123 2.23 -2.00 7.79
CA VAL A 123 2.45 -0.61 7.39
C VAL A 123 1.17 0.21 7.57
N LEU A 124 0.02 -0.31 7.12
CA LEU A 124 -1.29 0.33 7.28
C LEU A 124 -1.67 0.53 8.75
N ASP A 125 -1.42 -0.45 9.60
CA ASP A 125 -1.69 -0.35 11.04
C ASP A 125 -0.86 0.76 11.70
N LYS A 126 0.42 0.88 11.33
CA LYS A 126 1.29 1.97 11.79
C LYS A 126 0.82 3.31 11.24
N ALA A 127 0.44 3.37 9.97
CA ALA A 127 -0.11 4.56 9.33
C ALA A 127 -1.37 5.05 10.03
N ASN A 128 -2.32 4.15 10.30
CA ASN A 128 -3.57 4.49 11.00
C ASN A 128 -3.31 5.07 12.40
N LYS A 129 -2.34 4.51 13.14
CA LYS A 129 -1.92 5.08 14.44
C LYS A 129 -1.33 6.48 14.29
N ALA A 130 -0.48 6.70 13.29
CA ALA A 130 0.10 8.01 13.02
C ALA A 130 -0.95 9.05 12.57
N VAL A 131 -1.88 8.66 11.69
CA VAL A 131 -3.02 9.48 11.28
C VAL A 131 -3.85 9.89 12.49
N LYS A 132 -4.19 8.94 13.36
CA LYS A 132 -4.94 9.21 14.59
C LYS A 132 -4.20 10.19 15.51
N GLN A 133 -2.89 10.03 15.67
CA GLN A 133 -2.08 10.94 16.46
C GLN A 133 -2.11 12.38 15.92
N VAL A 134 -2.00 12.56 14.59
CA VAL A 134 -2.14 13.89 13.96
C VAL A 134 -3.55 14.44 14.16
N ALA A 135 -4.57 13.62 13.93
CA ALA A 135 -5.98 14.01 14.09
C ALA A 135 -6.28 14.50 15.52
N ASP A 136 -5.86 13.75 16.53
CA ASP A 136 -6.08 14.08 17.94
C ASP A 136 -5.29 15.34 18.37
N THR A 137 -4.10 15.56 17.80
CA THR A 137 -3.24 16.72 18.09
C THR A 137 -3.79 18.00 17.47
N GLU A 138 -4.23 17.94 16.21
CA GLU A 138 -4.71 19.09 15.44
C GLU A 138 -6.23 19.30 15.52
N LYS A 139 -6.92 18.40 16.24
CA LYS A 139 -8.37 18.39 16.47
C LYS A 139 -9.16 18.27 15.18
N TYR A 140 -8.77 17.34 14.31
CA TYR A 140 -9.59 16.99 13.14
C TYR A 140 -10.74 16.08 13.53
N ASP A 141 -11.93 16.37 13.03
CA ASP A 141 -13.14 15.57 13.23
C ASP A 141 -13.20 14.40 12.24
N LEU A 142 -12.59 14.56 11.05
CA LEU A 142 -12.59 13.57 9.99
C LEU A 142 -11.29 13.61 9.18
N VAL A 143 -10.76 12.44 8.83
CA VAL A 143 -9.66 12.27 7.88
C VAL A 143 -10.13 11.40 6.72
N ILE A 144 -9.97 11.87 5.49
CA ILE A 144 -10.42 11.20 4.26
C ILE A 144 -9.22 10.76 3.41
N GLN A 145 -9.30 9.58 2.80
CA GLN A 145 -8.22 9.01 1.99
C GLN A 145 -8.47 9.10 0.48
N GLU A 146 -9.72 8.93 0.06
CA GLU A 146 -10.11 8.92 -1.36
C GLU A 146 -10.85 10.20 -1.73
N VAL A 147 -10.10 11.18 -2.25
CA VAL A 147 -10.65 12.48 -2.64
C VAL A 147 -10.16 12.82 -4.05
N VAL A 148 -11.08 13.20 -4.94
CA VAL A 148 -10.76 13.59 -6.33
C VAL A 148 -9.96 14.91 -6.36
N TYR A 149 -10.26 15.83 -5.44
CA TYR A 149 -9.56 17.10 -5.28
C TYR A 149 -9.55 17.54 -3.82
N SER A 150 -8.38 17.89 -3.29
CA SER A 150 -8.22 18.50 -1.97
C SER A 150 -7.31 19.70 -2.07
N ASN A 151 -7.62 20.76 -1.33
CA ASN A 151 -6.69 21.87 -1.16
C ASN A 151 -5.55 21.42 -0.25
N THR A 152 -4.30 21.76 -0.59
CA THR A 152 -3.10 21.41 0.19
C THR A 152 -3.18 21.77 1.67
N LYS A 153 -3.97 22.79 2.04
CA LYS A 153 -4.20 23.16 3.45
C LYS A 153 -4.86 22.05 4.29
N HIS A 154 -5.60 21.15 3.65
CA HIS A 154 -6.23 20.00 4.31
C HIS A 154 -5.35 18.74 4.25
N ASP A 155 -4.27 18.75 3.48
CA ASP A 155 -3.38 17.61 3.36
C ASP A 155 -2.47 17.49 4.59
N ILE A 156 -2.59 16.36 5.29
CA ILE A 156 -1.81 16.04 6.49
C ILE A 156 -0.72 14.99 6.21
N THR A 157 -0.59 14.53 4.97
CA THR A 157 0.28 13.41 4.57
C THR A 157 1.71 13.58 5.07
N ASP A 158 2.32 14.75 4.88
CA ASP A 158 3.72 14.97 5.28
C ASP A 158 3.89 14.94 6.81
N ARG A 159 2.87 15.36 7.57
CA ARG A 159 2.88 15.28 9.04
C ARG A 159 2.79 13.84 9.51
N VAL A 160 1.96 13.03 8.86
CA VAL A 160 1.86 11.59 9.12
C VAL A 160 3.17 10.89 8.76
N LEU A 161 3.75 11.18 7.59
CA LEU A 161 5.05 10.64 7.16
C LEU A 161 6.16 10.97 8.17
N LYS A 162 6.18 12.20 8.70
CA LYS A 162 7.15 12.60 9.72
C LYS A 162 7.07 11.73 10.98
N ILE A 163 5.87 11.43 11.47
CA ILE A 163 5.65 10.53 12.62
C ILE A 163 6.15 9.12 12.29
N LEU A 164 5.75 8.58 11.13
CA LEU A 164 6.14 7.24 10.71
C LEU A 164 7.65 7.07 10.56
N ASN A 165 8.34 8.10 10.10
CA ASN A 165 9.79 8.08 9.89
C ASN A 165 10.57 8.26 11.20
N THR A 166 10.00 8.93 12.19
CA THR A 166 10.64 9.11 13.51
C THR A 166 10.48 7.87 14.40
N ASN A 167 9.40 7.11 14.21
CA ASN A 167 9.09 5.92 15.00
C ASN A 167 9.79 4.64 14.51
N VAL A 168 10.73 4.74 13.57
CA VAL A 168 11.58 3.61 13.17
C VAL A 168 12.76 3.55 14.13
N LYS A 169 12.61 2.74 15.18
CA LYS A 169 13.71 2.18 15.96
C LYS A 169 14.04 0.79 15.45
#